data_AF-A0A5K1ID52-F1
#
_entry.id   AF-A0A5K1ID52-F1
#
_cell.length_a   1.000
_cell.length_b   1.000
_cell.length_c   1.000
_cell.angle_alpha   90.00
_cell.angle_beta   90.00
_cell.angle_gamma   90.00
#
_symmetry.space_group_name_H-M   'P 1'
#
loop_
_entity.id
_entity.type
_entity.pdbx_description
1 polymer ?
#
loop_
_entity_poly.entity_id
_entity_poly.type
_entity_poly.pdbx_seq_one_letter_code
_entity_poly.pdbx_strand_id
1 'polypeptide(L)'
;MAVKHLKPTSAGRRWQTISDFSEITCTKPEKSLLEPLPKKAGRNNNGRITTRHQGGGVKRRYRVIDFKRNKDGVPAKVATIEYDPNRSARIALLHYADGEKRYILAPKGLEVGQTVMSGSDADIKPGNALPLADIPVGTLIHAVEFQPGKGAAIARSAGNSCQLMGKEGKYAIVRMPSSEMRRILVTCRATVGEVGNADHANIVIGKAGRKRHMNVRPTVRGTVMNPVDHPHGGGEGKNHTSGRPSVTPWGKPTKGLRTRKKKKVSNQHIIRRRKK
;
A
#
# COMPACT_ATOMS: atom_id res chain seq x y z
N MET A 1 4.95 -17.10 -1.80
CA MET A 1 6.40 -16.88 -1.62
C MET A 1 6.78 -17.44 -0.27
N ALA A 2 8.06 -17.73 -0.02
CA ALA A 2 8.45 -18.24 1.27
C ALA A 2 8.98 -17.12 2.17
N VAL A 3 8.51 -17.10 3.41
CA VAL A 3 9.17 -16.36 4.48
C VAL A 3 10.37 -17.19 4.95
N LYS A 4 11.58 -16.66 4.81
CA LYS A 4 12.81 -17.33 5.26
C LYS A 4 13.08 -17.03 6.72
N HIS A 5 13.10 -18.08 7.53
CA HIS A 5 13.59 -18.03 8.91
C HIS A 5 15.11 -18.05 8.93
N LEU A 6 15.72 -17.22 9.78
CA LEU A 6 17.17 -17.16 9.95
C LEU A 6 17.62 -18.07 11.09
N LYS A 7 18.81 -18.69 10.95
CA LYS A 7 19.44 -19.44 12.04
C LYS A 7 19.63 -18.52 13.27
N PRO A 8 19.33 -18.99 14.50
CA PRO A 8 19.32 -18.19 15.73
C PRO A 8 20.74 -17.90 16.26
N THR A 9 21.59 -17.32 15.43
CA THR A 9 23.00 -16.97 15.72
C THR A 9 23.15 -15.80 16.69
N SER A 10 22.09 -15.00 16.88
CA SER A 10 22.04 -13.92 17.89
C SER A 10 20.61 -13.67 18.34
N ALA A 11 20.44 -13.03 19.49
CA ALA A 11 19.11 -12.73 20.04
C ALA A 11 18.21 -11.95 19.07
N GLY A 12 18.79 -10.98 18.34
CA GLY A 12 18.06 -10.21 17.33
C GLY A 12 17.70 -10.99 16.06
N ARG A 13 18.35 -12.14 15.80
CA ARG A 13 18.09 -13.01 14.65
C ARG A 13 17.12 -14.16 14.95
N ARG A 14 17.01 -14.60 16.21
CA ARG A 14 16.21 -15.75 16.64
C ARG A 14 14.78 -15.77 16.08
N TRP A 15 14.11 -14.63 16.12
CA TRP A 15 12.73 -14.46 15.64
C TRP A 15 12.64 -13.69 14.33
N GLN A 16 13.78 -13.36 13.72
CA GLN A 16 13.80 -12.55 12.51
C GLN A 16 13.43 -13.41 11.31
N THR A 17 12.47 -12.92 10.53
CA THR A 17 12.18 -13.49 9.22
C THR A 17 12.40 -12.48 8.11
N ILE A 18 12.77 -12.97 6.92
CA ILE A 18 13.01 -12.15 5.73
C ILE A 18 12.21 -12.72 4.56
N SER A 19 11.94 -11.88 3.56
CA SER A 19 11.46 -12.38 2.28
C SER A 19 12.59 -13.18 1.62
N ASP A 20 12.24 -14.29 0.99
CA ASP A 20 13.13 -15.13 0.18
C ASP A 20 13.65 -14.42 -1.08
N PHE A 21 12.92 -13.43 -1.59
CA PHE A 21 13.25 -12.64 -2.78
C PHE A 21 13.36 -13.48 -4.08
N SER A 22 12.79 -14.69 -4.10
CA SER A 22 12.86 -15.66 -5.20
C SER A 22 12.26 -15.15 -6.52
N GLU A 23 11.21 -14.33 -6.43
CA GLU A 23 10.51 -13.72 -7.57
C GLU A 23 11.27 -12.55 -8.24
N ILE A 24 12.35 -12.05 -7.62
CA ILE A 24 13.08 -10.89 -8.16
C ILE A 24 14.08 -11.38 -9.20
N THR A 25 13.88 -10.93 -10.43
CA THR A 25 14.72 -11.32 -11.56
C THR A 25 15.81 -10.31 -11.87
N CYS A 26 15.65 -9.06 -11.42
CA CYS A 26 16.67 -8.02 -11.58
C CYS A 26 16.87 -7.20 -10.30
N THR A 27 18.13 -6.92 -9.98
CA THR A 27 18.53 -6.10 -8.83
C THR A 27 18.84 -4.65 -9.21
N LYS A 28 19.12 -4.38 -10.49
CA LYS A 28 19.43 -3.04 -11.01
C LYS A 28 18.17 -2.41 -11.62
N PRO A 29 17.69 -1.28 -11.09
CA PRO A 29 16.53 -0.60 -11.65
C PRO A 29 16.84 0.15 -12.95
N GLU A 30 15.82 0.39 -13.77
CA GLU A 30 15.89 1.18 -15.00
C GLU A 30 16.19 2.66 -14.69
N LYS A 31 17.31 3.19 -15.21
CA LYS A 31 17.82 4.51 -14.83
C LYS A 31 16.87 5.66 -15.18
N SER A 32 16.17 5.58 -16.31
CA SER A 32 15.25 6.63 -16.79
C SER A 32 13.98 6.76 -15.93
N LEU A 33 13.63 5.72 -15.18
CA LEU A 33 12.43 5.67 -14.32
C LEU A 33 12.74 5.91 -12.84
N LEU A 34 13.89 6.54 -12.55
CA LEU A 34 14.34 6.86 -11.20
C LEU A 34 14.28 8.36 -10.92
N GLU A 35 13.70 8.70 -9.77
CA GLU A 35 13.66 10.07 -9.26
C GLU A 35 14.29 10.16 -7.86
N PRO A 36 14.83 11.33 -7.48
CA PRO A 36 15.27 11.58 -6.11
C PRO A 36 14.07 11.58 -5.15
N LEU A 37 14.21 10.92 -3.99
CA LEU A 37 13.20 10.93 -2.94
C LEU A 37 13.72 11.64 -1.69
N PRO A 38 13.61 12.98 -1.61
CA PRO A 38 14.07 13.73 -0.45
C PRO A 38 13.24 13.39 0.80
N LYS A 39 13.91 13.25 1.95
CA LYS A 39 13.27 12.89 3.21
C LYS A 39 12.97 14.12 4.05
N LYS A 40 11.73 14.25 4.49
CA LYS A 40 11.28 15.33 5.39
C LYS A 40 11.29 14.95 6.88
N ALA A 41 11.52 13.67 7.20
CA ALA A 41 11.51 13.14 8.58
C ALA A 41 10.26 13.54 9.41
N GLY A 42 9.09 13.61 8.77
CA GLY A 42 7.83 13.97 9.41
C GLY A 42 7.60 15.47 9.63
N ARG A 43 8.46 16.34 9.07
CA ARG A 43 8.32 17.79 9.11
C ARG A 43 7.51 18.35 7.94
N ASN A 44 6.80 19.45 8.16
CA ASN A 44 6.13 20.23 7.11
C ASN A 44 7.09 21.27 6.47
N ASN A 45 6.56 22.11 5.58
CA ASN A 45 7.27 23.22 4.93
C ASN A 45 7.83 24.26 5.92
N ASN A 46 7.16 24.46 7.06
CA ASN A 46 7.64 25.37 8.11
C ASN A 46 8.66 24.71 9.06
N GLY A 47 9.17 23.51 8.74
CA GLY A 47 10.14 22.78 9.56
C GLY A 47 9.58 22.15 10.84
N ARG A 48 8.28 22.29 11.12
CA ARG A 48 7.63 21.74 12.33
C ARG A 48 7.30 20.25 12.14
N ILE A 49 7.46 19.46 13.20
CA ILE A 49 7.09 18.04 13.20
C ILE A 49 5.57 17.93 13.21
N THR A 50 4.97 17.43 12.12
CA THR A 50 3.52 17.18 12.01
C THR A 50 3.18 15.69 12.10
N THR A 51 4.10 14.83 11.65
CA THR A 51 4.01 13.38 11.84
C THR A 51 5.17 12.92 12.72
N ARG A 52 4.86 12.50 13.95
CA ARG A 52 5.85 11.99 14.90
C ARG A 52 6.44 10.65 14.45
N HIS A 53 7.58 10.31 15.02
CA HIS A 53 8.24 9.00 14.88
C HIS A 53 8.71 8.62 13.46
N GLN A 54 8.96 9.60 12.60
CA GLN A 54 9.54 9.40 11.27
C GLN A 54 10.99 9.90 11.23
N GLY A 55 11.87 9.18 10.53
CA GLY A 55 13.26 9.60 10.29
C GLY A 55 14.31 8.49 10.44
N GLY A 56 15.51 8.73 9.91
CA GLY A 56 16.68 7.85 10.08
C GLY A 56 16.68 6.57 9.24
N GLY A 57 15.80 6.44 8.25
CA GLY A 57 15.81 5.28 7.35
C GLY A 57 16.92 5.32 6.30
N VAL A 58 17.14 4.21 5.59
CA VAL A 58 18.11 4.09 4.48
C VAL A 58 17.71 4.98 3.30
N LYS A 59 18.66 5.64 2.62
CA LYS A 59 18.40 6.49 1.43
C LYS A 59 17.75 5.65 0.32
N ARG A 60 16.76 6.21 -0.37
CA ARG A 60 15.99 5.53 -1.42
C ARG A 60 15.91 6.44 -2.63
N ARG A 61 15.73 5.83 -3.80
CA ARG A 61 15.29 6.52 -5.02
C ARG A 61 13.84 6.14 -5.27
N TYR A 62 13.05 7.09 -5.72
CA TYR A 62 11.68 6.82 -6.13
C TYR A 62 11.69 6.13 -7.49
N ARG A 63 10.84 5.12 -7.64
CA ARG A 63 10.59 4.46 -8.92
C ARG A 63 9.25 4.95 -9.44
N VAL A 64 9.27 5.56 -10.62
CA VAL A 64 8.09 6.12 -11.27
C VAL A 64 7.20 4.97 -11.74
N ILE A 65 6.01 4.85 -11.15
CA ILE A 65 5.05 3.78 -11.44
C ILE A 65 3.92 4.33 -12.27
N ASP A 66 3.58 3.61 -13.33
CA ASP A 66 2.38 3.87 -14.10
C ASP A 66 1.15 3.35 -13.34
N PHE A 67 0.53 4.26 -12.60
CA PHE A 67 -0.77 4.02 -11.97
C PHE A 67 -1.96 4.31 -12.89
N LYS A 68 -1.75 4.89 -14.07
CA LYS A 68 -2.84 5.30 -14.98
C LYS A 68 -3.18 4.19 -15.98
N ARG A 69 -2.18 3.41 -16.44
CA ARG A 69 -2.35 2.36 -17.45
C ARG A 69 -3.15 2.87 -18.66
N ASN A 70 -2.70 4.00 -19.20
CA ASN A 70 -3.41 4.78 -20.23
C ASN A 70 -2.93 4.49 -21.66
N LYS A 71 -2.09 3.48 -21.86
CA LYS A 71 -1.69 3.00 -23.19
C LYS A 71 -2.61 1.87 -23.62
N ASP A 72 -3.74 2.23 -24.20
CA ASP A 72 -4.75 1.26 -24.64
C ASP A 72 -4.35 0.61 -25.96
N GLY A 73 -4.59 -0.70 -26.09
CA GLY A 73 -4.31 -1.47 -27.30
C GLY A 73 -2.82 -1.76 -27.57
N VAL A 74 -1.89 -1.15 -26.82
CA VAL A 74 -0.46 -1.41 -26.98
C VAL A 74 -0.02 -2.54 -26.03
N PRO A 75 0.35 -3.73 -26.55
CA PRO A 75 0.86 -4.80 -25.72
C PRO A 75 2.23 -4.44 -25.14
N ALA A 76 2.50 -4.92 -23.92
CA ALA A 76 3.79 -4.77 -23.27
C ALA A 76 4.27 -6.11 -22.72
N LYS A 77 5.54 -6.44 -22.97
CA LYS A 77 6.17 -7.65 -22.44
C LYS A 77 6.75 -7.35 -21.05
N VAL A 78 6.52 -8.25 -20.10
CA VAL A 78 7.14 -8.19 -18.78
C VAL A 78 8.62 -8.53 -18.93
N ALA A 79 9.48 -7.53 -18.74
CA ALA A 79 10.92 -7.68 -18.89
C ALA A 79 11.56 -8.21 -17.60
N THR A 80 11.22 -7.61 -16.45
CA THR A 80 11.80 -7.98 -15.15
C THR A 80 10.80 -7.79 -14.03
N ILE A 81 11.00 -8.51 -12.92
CA ILE A 81 10.32 -8.29 -11.64
C ILE A 81 11.36 -7.82 -10.64
N GLU A 82 11.08 -6.72 -9.95
CA GLU A 82 12.04 -6.01 -9.14
C GLU A 82 11.53 -5.70 -7.72
N TYR A 83 12.49 -5.60 -6.80
CA TYR A 83 12.28 -5.09 -5.45
C TYR A 83 12.13 -3.57 -5.42
N ASP A 84 10.98 -2.99 -5.05
CA ASP A 84 10.90 -1.55 -4.78
C ASP A 84 10.98 -1.21 -3.28
N PRO A 85 11.91 -0.34 -2.84
CA PRO A 85 12.02 0.05 -1.43
C PRO A 85 10.94 1.07 -0.98
N ASN A 86 10.11 1.61 -1.88
CA ASN A 86 9.15 2.67 -1.56
C ASN A 86 7.74 2.15 -1.30
N ARG A 87 7.48 0.86 -1.55
CA ARG A 87 6.20 0.18 -1.31
C ARG A 87 6.42 -1.26 -0.82
N SER A 88 5.34 -1.92 -0.43
CA SER A 88 5.39 -3.33 -0.02
C SER A 88 5.35 -4.28 -1.22
N ALA A 89 4.59 -3.94 -2.26
CA ALA A 89 4.47 -4.75 -3.47
C ALA A 89 5.77 -4.78 -4.28
N ARG A 90 5.99 -5.85 -5.06
CA ARG A 90 6.98 -5.83 -6.14
C ARG A 90 6.48 -4.99 -7.30
N ILE A 91 7.40 -4.65 -8.18
CA ILE A 91 7.09 -3.99 -9.43
C ILE A 91 7.59 -4.80 -10.60
N ALA A 92 6.87 -4.73 -11.71
CA ALA A 92 7.28 -5.33 -12.96
C ALA A 92 7.66 -4.23 -13.94
N LEU A 93 8.83 -4.37 -14.58
CA LEU A 93 9.24 -3.53 -15.69
C LEU A 93 8.57 -4.06 -16.96
N LEU A 94 7.87 -3.19 -17.66
CA LEU A 94 7.24 -3.49 -18.93
C LEU A 94 8.01 -2.82 -20.07
N HIS A 95 8.22 -3.57 -21.15
CA HIS A 95 8.66 -3.04 -22.44
C HIS A 95 7.45 -3.06 -23.38
N TYR A 96 6.93 -1.87 -23.70
CA TYR A 96 5.84 -1.73 -24.66
C TYR A 96 6.33 -1.98 -26.08
N ALA A 97 5.43 -2.42 -26.96
CA ALA A 97 5.74 -2.63 -28.38
C ALA A 97 6.20 -1.33 -29.09
N ASP A 98 5.81 -0.16 -28.57
CA ASP A 98 6.27 1.15 -29.05
C ASP A 98 7.64 1.59 -28.52
N GLY A 99 8.32 0.74 -27.75
CA GLY A 99 9.65 0.99 -27.19
C GLY A 99 9.67 1.72 -25.84
N GLU A 100 8.52 2.22 -25.35
CA GLU A 100 8.49 2.85 -24.02
C GLU A 100 8.61 1.81 -22.92
N LYS A 101 9.28 2.19 -21.82
CA LYS A 101 9.38 1.37 -20.62
C LYS A 101 8.58 1.99 -19.49
N ARG A 102 7.82 1.17 -18.76
CA ARG A 102 7.11 1.63 -17.56
C ARG A 102 7.14 0.57 -16.48
N TYR A 103 7.11 1.01 -15.23
CA TYR A 103 6.87 0.11 -14.11
C TYR A 103 5.39 0.03 -13.78
N ILE A 104 4.92 -1.17 -13.48
CA ILE A 104 3.61 -1.43 -12.87
C ILE A 104 3.78 -2.13 -11.53
N LEU A 105 2.72 -2.17 -10.72
CA LEU A 105 2.68 -3.12 -9.60
C LEU A 105 2.65 -4.54 -10.15
N ALA A 106 3.46 -5.43 -9.58
CA ALA A 106 3.45 -6.84 -9.99
C ALA A 106 2.24 -7.55 -9.35
N PRO A 107 1.29 -8.06 -10.15
CA PRO A 107 0.22 -8.92 -9.66
C PRO A 107 0.77 -10.30 -9.27
N LYS A 108 -0.01 -11.04 -8.47
CA LYS A 108 0.26 -12.44 -8.16
C LYS A 108 0.18 -13.29 -9.43
N GLY A 109 1.21 -14.10 -9.69
CA GLY A 109 1.27 -15.01 -10.84
C GLY A 109 1.74 -14.35 -12.14
N LEU A 110 2.12 -13.07 -12.12
CA LEU A 110 2.75 -12.43 -13.26
C LEU A 110 4.21 -12.91 -13.37
N GLU A 111 4.59 -13.39 -14.55
CA GLU A 111 5.92 -13.93 -14.82
C GLU A 111 6.66 -13.12 -15.89
N VAL A 112 7.98 -13.23 -15.90
CA VAL A 112 8.81 -12.61 -16.94
C VAL A 112 8.52 -13.26 -18.29
N GLY A 113 8.39 -12.44 -19.32
CA GLY A 113 8.07 -12.88 -20.68
C GLY A 113 6.58 -12.84 -21.03
N GLN A 114 5.69 -12.77 -20.04
CA GLN A 114 4.26 -12.63 -20.28
C GLN A 114 3.93 -11.28 -20.92
N THR A 115 2.89 -11.24 -21.75
CA THR A 115 2.39 -10.02 -22.38
C THR A 115 1.19 -9.50 -21.59
N VAL A 116 1.21 -8.23 -21.24
CA VAL A 116 0.10 -7.51 -20.60
C VAL A 116 -0.38 -6.39 -21.50
N MET A 117 -1.68 -6.11 -21.44
CA MET A 117 -2.33 -5.07 -22.24
C MET A 117 -3.23 -4.21 -21.36
N SER A 118 -3.53 -3.00 -21.81
CA SER A 118 -4.56 -2.15 -21.21
C SER A 118 -5.60 -1.77 -22.26
N GLY A 119 -6.82 -1.49 -21.85
CA GLY A 119 -7.92 -1.12 -22.72
C GLY A 119 -9.14 -2.03 -22.58
N SER A 120 -10.26 -1.64 -23.19
CA SER A 120 -11.52 -2.41 -23.14
C SER A 120 -11.42 -3.76 -23.84
N ASP A 121 -10.58 -3.88 -24.86
CA ASP A 121 -10.39 -5.11 -25.64
C ASP A 121 -9.38 -6.08 -24.99
N ALA A 122 -8.84 -5.75 -23.81
CA ALA A 122 -7.86 -6.60 -23.16
C ALA A 122 -8.51 -7.87 -22.56
N ASP A 123 -7.84 -9.01 -22.65
CA ASP A 123 -8.32 -10.23 -21.99
C ASP A 123 -8.43 -10.06 -20.47
N ILE A 124 -9.36 -10.79 -19.84
CA ILE A 124 -9.49 -10.87 -18.38
C ILE A 124 -8.40 -11.81 -17.82
N LYS A 125 -7.16 -11.31 -17.82
CA LYS A 125 -5.96 -12.00 -17.33
C LYS A 125 -5.22 -11.14 -16.29
N PRO A 126 -4.58 -11.74 -15.27
CA PRO A 126 -3.81 -10.99 -14.30
C PRO A 126 -2.77 -10.05 -14.94
N GLY A 127 -2.76 -8.79 -14.53
CA GLY A 127 -1.86 -7.76 -15.09
C GLY A 127 -2.46 -6.91 -16.21
N ASN A 128 -3.55 -7.37 -16.85
CA ASN A 128 -4.31 -6.53 -17.77
C ASN A 128 -5.14 -5.50 -17.01
N ALA A 129 -5.25 -4.29 -17.57
CA ALA A 129 -5.98 -3.19 -16.97
C ALA A 129 -7.13 -2.73 -17.86
N LEU A 130 -8.35 -2.73 -17.31
CA LEU A 130 -9.58 -2.43 -18.03
C LEU A 130 -10.45 -1.44 -17.22
N PRO A 131 -11.38 -0.73 -17.88
CA PRO A 131 -12.50 -0.10 -17.19
C PRO A 131 -13.31 -1.13 -16.39
N LEU A 132 -13.85 -0.72 -15.23
CA LEU A 132 -14.74 -1.57 -14.42
C LEU A 132 -15.99 -2.01 -15.19
N ALA A 133 -16.39 -1.27 -16.22
CA ALA A 133 -17.47 -1.62 -17.14
C ALA A 133 -17.23 -2.95 -17.87
N ASP A 134 -15.98 -3.28 -18.18
CA ASP A 134 -15.62 -4.41 -19.05
C ASP A 134 -15.18 -5.64 -18.25
N ILE A 135 -14.87 -5.45 -16.96
CA ILE A 135 -14.45 -6.52 -16.06
C ILE A 135 -15.66 -7.35 -15.59
N PRO A 136 -15.66 -8.69 -15.70
CA PRO A 136 -16.75 -9.53 -15.20
C PRO A 136 -16.97 -9.39 -13.68
N VAL A 137 -18.23 -9.48 -13.26
CA VAL A 137 -18.60 -9.48 -11.84
C VAL A 137 -18.01 -10.72 -11.16
N GLY A 138 -17.60 -10.58 -9.90
CA GLY A 138 -16.98 -11.63 -9.09
C GLY A 138 -15.45 -11.65 -9.15
N THR A 139 -14.86 -11.04 -10.18
CA THR A 139 -13.41 -11.00 -10.39
C THR A 139 -12.67 -10.25 -9.28
N LEU A 140 -11.46 -10.71 -8.99
CA LEU A 140 -10.52 -10.02 -8.13
C LEU A 140 -9.75 -8.99 -8.94
N ILE A 141 -9.68 -7.78 -8.42
CA ILE A 141 -9.06 -6.63 -9.06
C ILE A 141 -8.17 -5.88 -8.07
N HIS A 142 -7.15 -5.20 -8.55
CA HIS A 142 -6.29 -4.34 -7.75
C HIS A 142 -5.97 -3.05 -8.50
N ALA A 143 -5.24 -2.14 -7.86
CA ALA A 143 -4.87 -0.86 -8.44
C ALA A 143 -6.09 -0.08 -9.00
N VAL A 144 -7.20 -0.08 -8.26
CA VAL A 144 -8.47 0.52 -8.72
C VAL A 144 -8.39 2.04 -8.61
N GLU A 145 -8.84 2.73 -9.65
CA GLU A 145 -9.00 4.19 -9.65
C GLU A 145 -10.13 4.62 -8.72
N PHE A 146 -9.94 5.75 -8.03
CA PHE A 146 -11.03 6.35 -7.25
C PHE A 146 -11.89 7.31 -8.09
N GLN A 147 -11.28 7.97 -9.06
CA GLN A 147 -11.91 8.83 -10.05
C GLN A 147 -11.27 8.50 -11.42
N PRO A 148 -12.05 8.50 -12.52
CA PRO A 148 -11.54 8.15 -13.83
C PRO A 148 -10.32 9.00 -14.22
N GLY A 149 -9.26 8.36 -14.70
CA GLY A 149 -8.06 9.02 -15.23
C GLY A 149 -7.13 9.65 -14.17
N LYS A 150 -7.47 9.58 -12.87
CA LYS A 150 -6.60 10.04 -11.79
C LYS A 150 -5.58 9.00 -11.34
N GLY A 151 -5.65 7.79 -11.91
CA GLY A 151 -4.76 6.68 -11.59
C GLY A 151 -5.19 5.91 -10.34
N ALA A 152 -4.59 4.75 -10.20
CA ALA A 152 -4.84 3.78 -9.16
C ALA A 152 -4.62 4.36 -7.75
N ALA A 153 -5.66 4.29 -6.92
CA ALA A 153 -5.63 4.76 -5.54
C ALA A 153 -5.90 3.64 -4.52
N ILE A 154 -6.65 2.62 -4.92
CA ILE A 154 -7.18 1.57 -4.05
C ILE A 154 -6.44 0.25 -4.32
N ALA A 155 -6.26 -0.58 -3.28
CA ALA A 155 -5.64 -1.91 -3.35
C ALA A 155 -4.26 -1.91 -4.07
N ARG A 156 -3.28 -1.20 -3.49
CA ARG A 156 -1.91 -1.10 -4.01
C ARG A 156 -0.85 -1.79 -3.14
N SER A 157 -1.22 -2.15 -1.91
CA SER A 157 -0.30 -2.82 -0.98
C SER A 157 -0.17 -4.29 -1.36
N ALA A 158 0.97 -4.89 -1.02
CA ALA A 158 1.22 -6.32 -1.20
C ALA A 158 0.10 -7.19 -0.62
N GLY A 159 -0.36 -8.19 -1.38
CA GLY A 159 -1.43 -9.11 -1.00
C GLY A 159 -2.85 -8.52 -0.94
N ASN A 160 -3.04 -7.27 -1.35
CA ASN A 160 -4.38 -6.67 -1.37
C ASN A 160 -5.06 -6.88 -2.72
N SER A 161 -6.35 -7.13 -2.67
CA SER A 161 -7.28 -7.09 -3.80
C SER A 161 -8.61 -6.45 -3.36
N CYS A 162 -9.38 -6.03 -4.34
CA CYS A 162 -10.79 -5.76 -4.23
C CYS A 162 -11.56 -6.83 -5.02
N GLN A 163 -12.85 -6.94 -4.74
CA GLN A 163 -13.73 -7.78 -5.53
C GLN A 163 -14.83 -6.93 -6.16
N LEU A 164 -15.07 -7.13 -7.45
CA LEU A 164 -16.20 -6.51 -8.15
C LEU A 164 -17.48 -7.28 -7.80
N MET A 165 -18.38 -6.67 -7.04
CA MET A 165 -19.59 -7.34 -6.54
C MET A 165 -20.78 -7.22 -7.49
N GLY A 166 -20.84 -6.15 -8.28
CA GLY A 166 -21.94 -5.88 -9.19
C GLY A 166 -21.77 -4.56 -9.93
N LYS A 167 -22.63 -4.31 -10.91
CA LYS A 167 -22.69 -3.08 -11.71
C LYS A 167 -24.12 -2.56 -11.67
N GLU A 168 -24.31 -1.34 -11.20
CA GLU A 168 -25.59 -0.65 -11.06
C GLU A 168 -25.53 0.69 -11.80
N GLY A 169 -26.13 0.75 -12.99
CA GLY A 169 -26.14 1.95 -13.83
C GLY A 169 -24.73 2.52 -14.06
N LYS A 170 -24.48 3.75 -13.60
CA LYS A 170 -23.17 4.44 -13.76
C LYS A 170 -22.10 3.98 -12.75
N TYR A 171 -22.43 3.11 -11.80
CA TYR A 171 -21.54 2.72 -10.72
C TYR A 171 -21.30 1.20 -10.67
N ALA A 172 -20.05 0.80 -10.44
CA ALA A 172 -19.66 -0.52 -9.99
C ALA A 172 -19.65 -0.59 -8.46
N ILE A 173 -20.15 -1.68 -7.89
CA ILE A 173 -20.03 -1.99 -6.46
C ILE A 173 -18.75 -2.77 -6.25
N VAL A 174 -17.83 -2.20 -5.50
CA VAL A 174 -16.54 -2.81 -5.20
C VAL A 174 -16.43 -3.07 -3.71
N ARG A 175 -16.08 -4.31 -3.36
CA ARG A 175 -15.67 -4.71 -2.01
C ARG A 175 -14.19 -4.39 -1.86
N MET A 176 -13.89 -3.43 -0.97
CA MET A 176 -12.54 -2.95 -0.65
C MET A 176 -11.75 -4.01 0.14
N PRO A 177 -10.41 -3.88 0.23
CA PRO A 177 -9.59 -4.77 1.07
C PRO A 177 -9.98 -4.69 2.55
N SER A 178 -10.53 -3.55 2.98
CA SER A 178 -11.05 -3.37 4.34
C SER A 178 -12.46 -3.97 4.54
N SER A 179 -13.00 -4.74 3.60
CA SER A 179 -14.38 -5.20 3.57
C SER A 179 -15.45 -4.09 3.60
N GLU A 180 -15.08 -2.85 3.24
CA GLU A 180 -16.06 -1.78 2.95
C GLU A 180 -16.65 -2.02 1.55
N MET A 181 -17.96 -1.87 1.38
CA MET A 181 -18.60 -1.90 0.06
C MET A 181 -18.89 -0.47 -0.40
N ARG A 182 -18.41 -0.12 -1.58
CA ARG A 182 -18.51 1.23 -2.11
C ARG A 182 -18.82 1.23 -3.60
N ARG A 183 -19.60 2.21 -4.03
CA ARG A 183 -19.85 2.58 -5.42
C ARG A 183 -18.67 3.36 -6.01
N ILE A 184 -18.14 2.89 -7.13
CA ILE A 184 -17.10 3.53 -7.94
C ILE A 184 -17.66 3.68 -9.36
N LEU A 185 -17.28 4.73 -10.10
CA LEU A 185 -17.77 4.88 -11.48
C LEU A 185 -17.31 3.70 -12.34
N VAL A 186 -18.18 3.19 -13.23
CA VAL A 186 -17.85 2.08 -14.13
C VAL A 186 -16.71 2.43 -15.10
N THR A 187 -16.49 3.72 -15.36
CA THR A 187 -15.41 4.25 -16.19
C THR A 187 -14.05 4.29 -15.49
N CYS A 188 -13.99 4.07 -14.18
CA CYS A 188 -12.73 3.91 -13.47
C CYS A 188 -12.01 2.65 -13.95
N ARG A 189 -10.68 2.70 -14.01
CA ARG A 189 -9.86 1.54 -14.35
C ARG A 189 -9.49 0.69 -13.15
N ALA A 190 -9.25 -0.59 -13.41
CA ALA A 190 -8.67 -1.53 -12.47
C ALA A 190 -7.81 -2.55 -13.20
N THR A 191 -6.82 -3.11 -12.50
CA THR A 191 -6.01 -4.21 -13.01
C THR A 191 -6.56 -5.52 -12.48
N VAL A 192 -6.72 -6.51 -13.35
CA VAL A 192 -7.19 -7.85 -12.97
C VAL A 192 -6.15 -8.55 -12.09
N GLY A 193 -6.61 -9.27 -11.08
CA GLY A 193 -5.80 -10.05 -10.14
C GLY A 193 -5.58 -9.36 -8.79
N GLU A 194 -4.76 -10.00 -7.96
CA GLU A 194 -4.33 -9.53 -6.65
C GLU A 194 -2.91 -8.94 -6.73
N VAL A 195 -2.57 -7.95 -5.89
CA VAL A 195 -1.19 -7.49 -5.78
C VAL A 195 -0.30 -8.61 -5.23
N GLY A 196 0.85 -8.86 -5.85
CA GLY A 196 1.81 -9.84 -5.40
C GLY A 196 2.42 -9.56 -4.02
N ASN A 197 3.38 -10.39 -3.60
CA ASN A 197 4.06 -10.31 -2.29
C ASN A 197 3.13 -10.43 -1.07
N ALA A 198 2.10 -11.28 -1.12
CA ALA A 198 1.13 -11.47 -0.02
C ALA A 198 1.79 -11.84 1.33
N ASP A 199 2.90 -12.58 1.30
CA ASP A 199 3.66 -12.99 2.49
C ASP A 199 4.35 -11.82 3.22
N HIS A 200 4.29 -10.60 2.68
CA HIS A 200 4.79 -9.39 3.34
C HIS A 200 4.23 -9.20 4.76
N ALA A 201 2.96 -9.59 4.98
CA ALA A 201 2.31 -9.48 6.29
C ALA A 201 2.92 -10.42 7.34
N ASN A 202 3.54 -11.52 6.92
CA ASN A 202 4.11 -12.56 7.78
C ASN A 202 5.57 -12.24 8.20
N ILE A 203 6.13 -11.11 7.74
CA ILE A 203 7.52 -10.73 8.03
C ILE A 203 7.65 -10.20 9.47
N VAL A 204 8.47 -10.90 10.26
CA VAL A 204 8.87 -10.48 11.61
C VAL A 204 10.17 -9.69 11.54
N ILE A 205 10.12 -8.45 12.02
CA ILE A 205 11.26 -7.52 11.97
C ILE A 205 12.46 -8.03 12.79
N GLY A 206 12.20 -8.69 13.92
CA GLY A 206 13.20 -9.30 14.81
C GLY A 206 13.89 -8.31 15.76
N LYS A 207 14.49 -7.24 15.22
CA LYS A 207 15.29 -6.27 16.01
C LYS A 207 14.90 -4.81 15.80
N ALA A 208 15.05 -3.99 16.83
CA ALA A 208 14.73 -2.56 16.80
C ALA A 208 15.48 -1.80 15.69
N GLY A 209 16.77 -2.12 15.46
CA GLY A 209 17.59 -1.49 14.41
C GLY A 209 16.99 -1.65 13.01
N ARG A 210 16.38 -2.79 12.69
CA ARG A 210 15.73 -2.99 11.39
C ARG A 210 14.51 -2.07 11.22
N LYS A 211 13.77 -1.79 12.29
CA LYS A 211 12.67 -0.81 12.29
C LYS A 211 13.18 0.61 12.04
N ARG A 212 14.36 0.97 12.58
CA ARG A 212 15.04 2.24 12.29
C ARG A 212 15.38 2.38 10.81
N HIS A 213 15.92 1.32 10.19
CA HIS A 213 16.24 1.31 8.75
C HIS A 213 15.01 1.55 7.85
N MET A 214 13.81 1.20 8.35
CA MET A 214 12.53 1.44 7.69
C MET A 214 11.99 2.87 7.84
N ASN A 215 12.79 3.82 8.35
CA ASN A 215 12.40 5.21 8.61
C ASN A 215 11.43 5.39 9.79
N VAL A 216 11.37 4.42 10.70
CA VAL A 216 10.50 4.46 11.88
C VAL A 216 11.36 4.69 13.13
N ARG A 217 11.14 5.82 13.81
CA ARG A 217 11.76 6.15 15.11
C ARG A 217 10.96 5.49 16.26
N PRO A 218 11.57 5.31 17.44
CA PRO A 218 10.85 4.77 18.60
C PRO A 218 9.64 5.64 18.95
N THR A 219 8.58 5.00 19.42
CA THR A 219 7.39 5.65 19.97
C THR A 219 7.42 5.51 21.47
N VAL A 220 7.34 6.64 22.18
CA VAL A 220 7.25 6.69 23.64
C VAL A 220 5.78 6.65 24.04
N ARG A 221 5.44 5.87 25.08
CA ARG A 221 4.06 5.77 25.58
C ARG A 221 3.70 7.06 26.32
N GLY A 222 2.45 7.52 26.19
CA GLY A 222 1.97 8.70 26.94
C GLY A 222 1.99 8.51 28.46
N THR A 223 1.87 7.27 28.94
CA THR A 223 1.84 6.91 30.37
C THR A 223 3.20 7.06 31.08
N VAL A 224 4.28 7.26 30.34
CA VAL A 224 5.64 7.45 30.90
C VAL A 224 6.14 8.88 30.69
N MET A 225 5.24 9.79 30.33
CA MET A 225 5.54 11.21 30.13
C MET A 225 5.06 12.03 31.32
N ASN A 226 5.35 13.34 31.32
CA ASN A 226 4.83 14.27 32.31
C ASN A 226 3.44 14.80 31.88
N PRO A 227 2.65 15.38 32.80
CA PRO A 227 1.31 15.91 32.49
C PRO A 227 1.31 16.96 31.37
N VAL A 228 2.41 17.72 31.21
CA VAL A 228 2.58 18.73 30.15
C VAL A 228 2.65 18.12 28.74
N ASP A 229 3.15 16.89 28.62
CA ASP A 229 3.42 16.25 27.32
C ASP A 229 2.23 15.42 26.81
N HIS A 230 1.50 14.79 27.73
CA HIS A 230 0.42 13.87 27.39
C HIS A 230 -0.65 13.85 28.49
N PRO A 231 -1.94 13.76 28.14
CA PRO A 231 -3.03 13.62 29.13
C PRO A 231 -2.98 12.36 30.03
N HIS A 232 -2.04 11.44 29.78
CA HIS A 232 -1.83 10.23 30.60
C HIS A 232 -0.53 10.33 31.41
N GLY A 233 0.19 11.45 31.30
CA GLY A 233 1.46 11.63 31.98
C GLY A 233 1.27 11.99 33.46
N GLY A 234 2.33 11.77 34.22
CA GLY A 234 2.40 12.03 35.66
C GLY A 234 1.75 10.98 36.57
N GLY A 235 1.61 11.37 37.83
CA GLY A 235 1.25 10.49 38.95
C GLY A 235 2.44 9.71 39.48
N GLU A 236 2.39 9.35 40.76
CA GLU A 236 3.44 8.57 41.41
C GLU A 236 3.42 7.11 40.93
N GLY A 237 4.60 6.54 40.69
CA GLY A 237 4.74 5.17 40.21
C GLY A 237 4.13 4.92 38.82
N LYS A 238 3.83 3.64 38.54
CA LYS A 238 3.30 3.22 37.23
C LYS A 238 1.79 3.39 37.17
N ASN A 239 1.33 4.41 36.44
CA ASN A 239 -0.09 4.64 36.23
C ASN A 239 -0.55 4.24 34.82
N HIS A 240 -1.72 3.60 34.73
CA HIS A 240 -2.24 3.05 33.48
C HIS A 240 -2.94 4.10 32.61
N THR A 241 -3.85 4.90 33.18
CA THR A 241 -4.59 5.92 32.42
C THR A 241 -4.98 7.13 33.28
N SER A 242 -4.40 7.27 34.47
CA SER A 242 -4.72 8.36 35.44
C SER A 242 -6.24 8.55 35.66
N GLY A 243 -7.01 7.45 35.67
CA GLY A 243 -8.47 7.45 35.84
C GLY A 243 -9.30 7.97 34.65
N ARG A 244 -8.70 8.22 33.48
CA ARG A 244 -9.37 8.85 32.32
C ARG A 244 -9.57 7.88 31.15
N PRO A 245 -10.50 8.15 30.23
CA PRO A 245 -10.57 7.42 28.96
C PRO A 245 -9.24 7.53 28.20
N SER A 246 -8.85 6.47 27.49
CA SER A 246 -7.62 6.50 26.69
C SER A 246 -7.72 7.56 25.59
N VAL A 247 -6.83 8.55 25.62
CA VAL A 247 -6.78 9.65 24.65
C VAL A 247 -5.45 9.70 23.87
N THR A 248 -5.47 10.41 22.76
CA THR A 248 -4.29 10.84 22.00
C THR A 248 -3.56 11.97 22.75
N PRO A 249 -2.33 12.33 22.35
CA PRO A 249 -1.61 13.45 22.98
C PRO A 249 -2.36 14.79 22.89
N TRP A 250 -3.28 14.91 21.92
CA TRP A 250 -4.12 16.10 21.75
C TRP A 250 -5.48 15.97 22.46
N GLY A 251 -5.61 15.07 23.44
CA GLY A 251 -6.83 14.91 24.25
C GLY A 251 -8.00 14.20 23.57
N LYS A 252 -7.92 13.88 22.27
CA LYS A 252 -9.00 13.18 21.57
C LYS A 252 -9.08 11.70 21.98
N PRO A 253 -10.24 11.13 22.31
CA PRO A 253 -10.40 9.70 22.62
C PRO A 253 -9.88 8.78 21.50
N THR A 254 -9.13 7.75 21.87
CA THR A 254 -8.49 6.79 20.93
C THR A 254 -9.25 5.47 20.78
N LYS A 255 -10.11 5.13 21.75
CA LYS A 255 -10.94 3.92 21.74
C LYS A 255 -12.37 4.27 21.34
N GLY A 256 -12.91 3.61 20.32
CA GLY A 256 -14.33 3.71 19.92
C GLY A 256 -14.75 4.98 19.17
N LEU A 257 -14.10 6.12 19.38
CA LEU A 257 -14.49 7.39 18.76
C LEU A 257 -14.36 7.36 17.23
N ARG A 258 -15.48 7.55 16.52
CA ARG A 258 -15.51 7.63 15.04
C ARG A 258 -14.99 8.99 14.58
N THR A 259 -13.91 9.00 13.81
CA THR A 259 -13.25 10.24 13.34
C THR A 259 -13.66 10.72 11.95
N ARG A 260 -14.43 9.91 11.21
CA ARG A 260 -14.92 10.28 9.87
C ARG A 260 -15.95 11.40 9.96
N LYS A 261 -15.77 12.46 9.16
CA LYS A 261 -16.73 13.57 9.05
C LYS A 261 -18.12 13.06 8.60
N LYS A 262 -19.17 13.43 9.35
CA LYS A 262 -20.56 12.96 9.13
C LYS A 262 -21.17 13.49 7.82
N LYS A 263 -20.91 14.75 7.46
CA LYS A 263 -21.44 15.41 6.25
C LYS A 263 -20.53 15.31 5.02
N LYS A 264 -19.66 14.29 4.95
CA LYS A 264 -18.75 14.14 3.80
C LYS A 264 -19.55 13.66 2.59
N VAL A 265 -19.47 14.37 1.45
CA VAL A 265 -20.18 14.04 0.20
C VAL A 265 -19.97 12.58 -0.22
N SER A 266 -18.74 12.06 -0.07
CA SER A 266 -18.40 10.68 -0.38
C SER A 266 -19.10 9.62 0.50
N ASN A 267 -19.95 10.01 1.46
CA ASN A 267 -20.74 9.07 2.25
C ASN A 267 -21.86 8.43 1.42
N GLN A 268 -22.40 9.14 0.42
CA GLN A 268 -23.46 8.63 -0.47
C GLN A 268 -23.02 7.41 -1.30
N HIS A 269 -21.72 7.27 -1.55
CA HIS A 269 -21.17 6.16 -2.32
C HIS A 269 -20.86 4.93 -1.45
N ILE A 270 -21.01 4.99 -0.13
CA ILE A 270 -20.72 3.85 0.76
C ILE A 270 -22.01 3.10 1.04
N ILE A 271 -22.07 1.86 0.56
CA ILE A 271 -23.19 0.96 0.81
C ILE A 271 -23.05 0.34 2.20
N ARG A 272 -21.84 -0.13 2.54
CA ARG A 272 -21.56 -0.77 3.82
C ARG A 272 -20.19 -0.42 4.34
N ARG A 273 -20.13 -0.02 5.61
CA ARG A 273 -18.85 0.26 6.29
C ARG A 273 -18.06 -1.03 6.52
N ARG A 274 -16.74 -0.89 6.64
CA ARG A 274 -15.83 -1.99 7.01
C ARG A 274 -16.35 -2.77 8.22
N LYS A 275 -16.30 -4.10 8.13
CA LYS A 275 -16.38 -4.98 9.31
C LYS A 275 -14.95 -5.24 9.81
N LYS A 276 -14.82 -5.46 11.13
CA LYS A 276 -13.57 -5.96 11.70
C LYS A 276 -13.42 -7.43 11.34
#